data_AF-A0A3C0RCT8-F1
#
_entry.id   AF-A0A3C0RCT8-F1
#
_cell.length_a   1.000
_cell.length_b   1.000
_cell.length_c   1.000
_cell.angle_alpha   90.00
_cell.angle_beta   90.00
_cell.angle_gamma   90.00
#
_symmetry.space_group_name_H-M   'P 1'
#
loop_
_entity.id
_entity.type
_entity.pdbx_description
1 polymer ?
#
loop_
_entity_poly.entity_id
_entity_poly.type
_entity_poly.pdbx_seq_one_letter_code
_entity_poly.pdbx_strand_id
1 'polypeptide(L)'
;FWFCFVFTAPLMLHMIPGLHIHWLMDPIVQLSLTIPVYIVGMEFFGRSAFHSLTKGVPNMNVLIVIGATAAFGYSLYGTMIGEAEKYLFYETTATIITLVFMGNYLEDTSVQTTQAALKKLAVSQKVMANMIAYDDQHQEHVFPVESTQLKVGDLVLIRTGEPVP
;
A
#
# COMPACT_ATOMS: atom_id res chain seq x y z
N PHE A 1 -5.26 6.78 0.31
CA PHE A 1 -5.14 7.38 -1.03
C PHE A 1 -6.45 7.97 -1.55
N TRP A 2 -7.45 7.15 -1.90
CA TRP A 2 -8.69 7.64 -2.55
C TRP A 2 -9.41 8.76 -1.81
N PHE A 3 -9.50 8.67 -0.47
CA PHE A 3 -10.06 9.75 0.35
C PHE A 3 -9.33 11.08 0.10
N CYS A 4 -8.00 11.13 0.26
CA CYS A 4 -7.22 12.35 0.02
C CYS A 4 -7.33 12.83 -1.43
N PHE A 5 -7.34 11.91 -2.39
CA PHE A 5 -7.43 12.24 -3.81
C PHE A 5 -8.69 13.04 -4.16
N VAL A 6 -9.84 12.71 -3.57
CA VAL A 6 -11.11 13.43 -3.80
C VAL A 6 -11.01 14.91 -3.41
N PHE A 7 -10.31 15.23 -2.33
CA PHE A 7 -10.13 16.60 -1.87
C PHE A 7 -8.98 17.34 -2.58
N THR A 8 -7.93 16.61 -2.95
CA THR A 8 -6.76 17.17 -3.65
C THR A 8 -7.02 17.40 -5.14
N ALA A 9 -7.85 16.58 -5.78
CA ALA A 9 -8.12 16.70 -7.22
C ALA A 9 -8.70 18.08 -7.61
N PRO A 10 -9.69 18.65 -6.91
CA PRO A 10 -10.13 20.03 -7.15
C PRO A 10 -8.99 21.05 -7.03
N LEU A 11 -8.17 20.97 -5.99
CA LEU A 11 -7.04 21.88 -5.75
C LEU A 11 -6.00 21.82 -6.88
N MET A 12 -5.71 20.61 -7.38
CA MET A 12 -4.82 20.43 -8.53
C MET A 12 -5.41 21.01 -9.82
N LEU A 13 -6.72 20.91 -9.99
CA LEU A 13 -7.43 21.38 -11.19
C LEU A 13 -7.35 22.90 -11.34
N HIS A 14 -7.28 23.63 -10.23
CA HIS A 14 -7.02 25.07 -10.20
C HIS A 14 -5.64 25.48 -10.72
N MET A 15 -4.63 24.59 -10.67
CA MET A 15 -3.30 24.89 -11.22
C MET A 15 -3.25 24.85 -12.75
N ILE A 16 -4.30 24.35 -13.42
CA ILE A 16 -4.33 24.24 -14.88
C ILE A 16 -4.61 25.62 -15.49
N PRO A 17 -3.67 26.20 -16.27
CA PRO A 17 -3.86 27.50 -16.89
C PRO A 17 -5.08 27.46 -17.82
N GLY A 18 -6.08 28.32 -17.59
CA GLY A 18 -7.31 28.41 -18.39
C GLY A 18 -8.58 27.91 -17.70
N LEU A 19 -8.49 27.25 -16.53
CA LEU A 19 -9.64 26.79 -15.76
C LEU A 19 -9.84 27.68 -14.52
N HIS A 20 -10.30 28.92 -14.75
CA HIS A 20 -10.42 29.94 -13.70
C HIS A 20 -11.73 29.78 -12.90
N ILE A 21 -11.76 28.78 -12.03
CA ILE A 21 -12.86 28.61 -11.07
C ILE A 21 -12.67 29.65 -9.96
N HIS A 22 -13.41 30.76 -10.04
CA HIS A 22 -13.28 31.90 -9.13
C HIS A 22 -13.47 31.51 -7.64
N TRP A 23 -14.32 30.51 -7.36
CA TRP A 23 -14.51 30.01 -5.99
C TRP A 23 -13.33 29.21 -5.44
N LEU A 24 -12.47 28.66 -6.29
CA LEU A 24 -11.29 27.89 -5.87
C LEU A 24 -10.06 28.75 -5.63
N MET A 25 -10.13 30.05 -5.99
CA MET A 25 -9.13 31.04 -5.63
C MET A 25 -9.31 31.57 -4.20
N ASP A 26 -10.44 31.29 -3.57
CA ASP A 26 -10.72 31.72 -2.20
C ASP A 26 -9.83 30.92 -1.21
N PRO A 27 -8.98 31.59 -0.41
CA PRO A 27 -8.11 30.94 0.57
C PRO A 27 -8.86 30.07 1.58
N ILE A 28 -10.09 30.43 1.94
CA ILE A 28 -10.92 29.72 2.92
C ILE A 28 -11.42 28.40 2.33
N VAL A 29 -11.77 28.41 1.04
CA VAL A 29 -12.19 27.20 0.32
C VAL A 29 -11.02 26.23 0.20
N GLN A 30 -9.83 26.72 -0.17
CA GLN A 30 -8.65 25.88 -0.24
C GLN A 30 -8.24 25.32 1.13
N LEU A 31 -8.27 26.14 2.17
CA LEU A 31 -8.04 25.70 3.53
C LEU A 31 -9.02 24.59 3.94
N SER A 32 -10.32 24.75 3.65
CA SER A 32 -11.35 23.75 3.97
C SER A 32 -11.14 22.42 3.25
N LEU A 33 -10.63 22.45 2.00
CA LEU A 33 -10.29 21.24 1.23
C LEU A 33 -8.99 20.59 1.73
N THR A 34 -8.01 21.39 2.14
CA THR A 34 -6.70 20.89 2.60
C THR A 34 -6.74 20.35 4.04
N ILE A 35 -7.56 20.90 4.94
CA ILE A 35 -7.71 20.44 6.32
C ILE A 35 -7.96 18.93 6.44
N PRO A 36 -8.97 18.31 5.79
CA PRO A 36 -9.23 16.88 5.93
C PRO A 36 -8.07 16.03 5.41
N VAL A 37 -7.42 16.45 4.32
CA VAL A 37 -6.23 15.78 3.77
C VAL A 37 -5.07 15.86 4.75
N TYR A 38 -4.85 17.03 5.34
CA TYR A 38 -3.79 17.26 6.30
C TYR A 38 -3.99 16.44 7.58
N ILE A 39 -5.22 16.39 8.13
CA ILE A 39 -5.53 15.59 9.32
C ILE A 39 -5.22 14.11 9.06
N VAL A 40 -5.71 13.55 7.95
CA VAL A 40 -5.45 12.14 7.61
C VAL A 40 -3.96 11.88 7.38
N GLY A 41 -3.26 12.80 6.72
CA GLY A 41 -1.82 12.73 6.53
C GLY A 41 -1.05 12.76 7.86
N MET A 42 -1.43 13.64 8.78
CA MET A 42 -0.79 13.78 10.09
C MET A 42 -1.11 12.61 11.03
N GLU A 43 -2.31 12.04 10.96
CA GLU A 43 -2.62 10.84 11.74
C GLU A 43 -1.78 9.63 11.30
N PHE A 44 -1.53 9.48 10.00
CA PHE A 44 -0.75 8.37 9.46
C PHE A 44 0.76 8.63 9.54
N PHE A 45 1.24 9.66 8.82
CA PHE A 45 2.67 9.99 8.74
C PHE A 45 3.17 10.66 10.01
N GLY A 46 2.38 11.54 10.63
CA GLY A 46 2.77 12.29 11.84
C GLY A 46 3.03 11.39 13.04
N ARG A 47 2.14 10.40 13.30
CA ARG A 47 2.37 9.41 14.36
C ARG A 47 3.65 8.62 14.15
N SER A 48 3.89 8.16 12.92
CA SER A 48 5.11 7.42 12.56
C SER A 48 6.37 8.29 12.66
N ALA A 49 6.31 9.53 12.17
CA ALA A 49 7.40 10.48 12.22
C ALA A 49 7.81 10.81 13.66
N PHE A 50 6.81 11.08 14.53
CA PHE A 50 7.04 11.37 15.94
C PHE A 50 7.74 10.20 16.64
N HIS A 51 7.25 8.97 16.42
CA HIS A 51 7.87 7.77 16.99
C HIS A 51 9.27 7.47 16.44
N SER A 52 9.53 7.81 15.18
CA SER A 52 10.86 7.67 14.58
C SER A 52 11.86 8.66 15.19
N LEU A 53 11.40 9.89 15.43
CA LEU A 53 12.20 10.96 15.99
C LEU A 53 12.56 10.68 17.45
N THR A 54 11.63 10.17 18.26
CA THR A 54 11.92 9.76 19.65
C THR A 54 12.92 8.62 19.72
N LYS A 55 12.99 7.77 18.70
CA LYS A 55 13.97 6.69 18.56
C LYS A 55 15.31 7.13 17.98
N GLY A 56 15.46 8.40 17.59
CA GLY A 56 16.71 8.94 17.05
C GLY A 56 17.06 8.49 15.64
N VAL A 57 16.15 7.81 14.93
CA VAL A 57 16.35 7.36 13.55
C VAL A 57 15.28 7.97 12.66
N PRO A 58 15.56 9.05 11.92
CA PRO A 58 14.59 9.67 11.02
C PRO A 58 14.20 8.70 9.90
N ASN A 59 12.90 8.61 9.61
CA ASN A 59 12.37 7.81 8.51
C ASN A 59 11.77 8.71 7.40
N MET A 60 11.32 8.10 6.30
CA MET A 60 10.67 8.79 5.18
C MET A 60 9.51 9.69 5.66
N ASN A 61 8.72 9.21 6.64
CA ASN A 61 7.55 9.92 7.16
C ASN A 61 7.93 11.24 7.85
N VAL A 62 9.13 11.34 8.44
CA VAL A 62 9.62 12.61 9.02
C VAL A 62 9.76 13.69 7.95
N LEU A 63 10.37 13.38 6.80
CA LEU A 63 10.54 14.34 5.71
C LEU A 63 9.20 14.82 5.16
N ILE A 64 8.26 13.87 4.98
CA ILE A 64 6.91 14.16 4.48
C ILE A 64 6.17 15.10 5.43
N VAL A 65 6.20 14.81 6.74
CA VAL A 65 5.52 15.61 7.76
C VAL A 65 6.12 17.01 7.83
N ILE A 66 7.44 17.15 7.80
CA ILE A 66 8.09 18.47 7.81
C ILE A 66 7.70 19.28 6.58
N GLY A 67 7.76 18.69 5.39
CA GLY A 67 7.40 19.38 4.14
C GLY A 67 5.93 19.80 4.10
N ALA A 68 5.02 18.89 4.44
CA ALA A 68 3.58 19.18 4.46
C ALA A 68 3.21 20.23 5.52
N THR A 69 3.80 20.12 6.71
CA THR A 69 3.58 21.08 7.81
C THR A 69 4.16 22.46 7.47
N ALA A 70 5.33 22.52 6.84
CA ALA A 70 5.93 23.78 6.40
C ALA A 70 5.05 24.50 5.37
N ALA A 71 4.61 23.79 4.33
CA ALA A 71 3.70 24.36 3.32
C ALA A 71 2.36 24.79 3.93
N PHE A 72 1.80 23.98 4.83
CA PHE A 72 0.52 24.29 5.47
C PHE A 72 0.63 25.50 6.40
N GLY A 73 1.68 25.53 7.23
CA GLY A 73 1.94 26.64 8.16
C GLY A 73 2.21 27.95 7.43
N TYR A 74 2.95 27.91 6.31
CA TYR A 74 3.21 29.10 5.50
C TYR A 74 1.94 29.64 4.86
N SER A 75 1.07 28.75 4.37
CA SER A 75 -0.25 29.11 3.82
C SER A 75 -1.19 29.70 4.86
N LEU A 76 -1.20 29.10 6.06
CA LEU A 76 -1.99 29.59 7.18
C LEU A 76 -1.51 30.97 7.64
N TYR A 77 -0.20 31.18 7.71
CA TYR A 77 0.38 32.47 8.03
C TYR A 77 -0.04 33.54 7.01
N GLY A 78 0.09 33.26 5.71
CA GLY A 78 -0.36 34.14 4.63
C GLY A 78 -1.84 34.51 4.72
N THR A 79 -2.68 33.53 5.06
CA THR A 79 -4.12 33.73 5.25
C THR A 79 -4.43 34.62 6.46
N MET A 80 -3.67 34.49 7.56
CA MET A 80 -3.86 35.32 8.75
C MET A 80 -3.42 36.78 8.56
N ILE A 81 -2.39 37.04 7.76
CA ILE A 81 -1.92 38.40 7.48
C ILE A 81 -2.69 39.09 6.34
N GLY A 82 -3.65 38.40 5.71
CA GLY A 82 -4.43 38.93 4.58
C GLY A 82 -3.66 38.97 3.26
N GLU A 83 -2.45 38.38 3.18
CA GLU A 83 -1.65 38.26 1.96
C GLU A 83 -1.72 36.83 1.38
N ALA A 84 -2.89 36.19 1.49
CA ALA A 84 -3.07 34.81 1.07
C ALA A 84 -2.66 34.56 -0.39
N GLU A 85 -2.91 35.52 -1.29
CA GLU A 85 -2.55 35.41 -2.71
C GLU A 85 -1.05 35.21 -2.95
N LYS A 86 -0.18 35.73 -2.07
CA LYS A 86 1.28 35.59 -2.20
C LYS A 86 1.82 34.29 -1.59
N TYR A 87 1.04 33.67 -0.72
CA TYR A 87 1.49 32.59 0.16
C TYR A 87 0.57 31.36 0.09
N LEU A 88 -0.19 31.22 -0.98
CA LEU A 88 -1.14 30.14 -1.18
C LEU A 88 -0.40 28.85 -1.58
N PHE A 89 -0.11 27.98 -0.60
CA PHE A 89 0.52 26.67 -0.80
C PHE A 89 -0.32 25.51 -0.22
N TYR A 90 -1.62 25.73 -0.03
CA TYR A 90 -2.54 24.73 0.51
C TYR A 90 -2.67 23.52 -0.42
N GLU A 91 -2.65 23.77 -1.73
CA GLU A 91 -2.62 22.75 -2.78
C GLU A 91 -1.31 21.96 -2.74
N THR A 92 -0.19 22.61 -2.46
CA THR A 92 1.11 21.95 -2.30
C THR A 92 1.10 20.96 -1.12
N THR A 93 0.57 21.36 0.05
CA THR A 93 0.39 20.45 1.20
C THR A 93 -0.46 19.22 0.82
N ALA A 94 -1.62 19.44 0.22
CA ALA A 94 -2.55 18.37 -0.15
C ALA A 94 -1.94 17.42 -1.19
N THR A 95 -1.22 17.97 -2.17
CA THR A 95 -0.52 17.24 -3.23
C THR A 95 0.59 16.36 -2.66
N ILE A 96 1.45 16.89 -1.80
CA ILE A 96 2.53 16.12 -1.15
C ILE A 96 1.95 14.89 -0.44
N ILE A 97 0.95 15.09 0.43
CA ILE A 97 0.33 14.00 1.20
C ILE A 97 -0.30 12.96 0.27
N THR A 98 -1.01 13.42 -0.77
CA THR A 98 -1.75 12.55 -1.68
C THR A 98 -0.82 11.71 -2.55
N LEU A 99 0.25 12.32 -3.10
CA LEU A 99 1.22 11.61 -3.93
C LEU A 99 2.02 10.58 -3.14
N VAL A 100 2.38 10.87 -1.89
CA VAL A 100 3.02 9.88 -1.02
C VAL A 100 2.07 8.71 -0.75
N PHE A 101 0.80 8.99 -0.43
CA PHE A 101 -0.18 7.91 -0.27
C PHE A 101 -0.38 7.09 -1.54
N MET A 102 -0.27 7.72 -2.72
CA MET A 102 -0.31 7.02 -4.00
C MET A 102 0.90 6.10 -4.15
N GLY A 103 2.11 6.59 -3.84
CA GLY A 103 3.34 5.80 -3.87
C GLY A 103 3.24 4.57 -2.98
N ASN A 104 2.83 4.75 -1.71
CA ASN A 104 2.63 3.64 -0.78
C ASN A 104 1.58 2.64 -1.30
N TYR A 105 0.48 3.13 -1.88
CA TYR A 105 -0.56 2.27 -2.46
C TYR A 105 -0.03 1.42 -3.64
N LEU A 106 0.78 2.01 -4.51
CA LEU A 106 1.40 1.31 -5.62
C LEU A 106 2.41 0.27 -5.11
N GLU A 107 3.25 0.64 -4.13
CA GLU A 107 4.22 -0.25 -3.50
C GLU A 107 3.53 -1.48 -2.88
N ASP A 108 2.51 -1.26 -2.05
CA ASP A 108 1.75 -2.34 -1.42
C ASP A 108 1.12 -3.27 -2.46
N THR A 109 0.56 -2.70 -3.54
CA THR A 109 -0.06 -3.48 -4.62
C THR A 109 0.98 -4.34 -5.37
N SER A 110 2.16 -3.79 -5.65
CA SER A 110 3.25 -4.53 -6.30
C SER A 110 3.80 -5.66 -5.43
N VAL A 111 3.97 -5.40 -4.13
CA VAL A 111 4.42 -6.41 -3.16
C VAL A 111 3.39 -7.54 -3.03
N GLN A 112 2.11 -7.21 -2.88
CA GLN A 112 1.03 -8.20 -2.80
C GLN A 112 0.95 -9.08 -4.05
N THR A 113 1.10 -8.49 -5.24
CA THR A 113 1.08 -9.22 -6.51
C THR A 113 2.24 -10.22 -6.59
N THR A 114 3.44 -9.80 -6.18
CA THR A 114 4.63 -10.66 -6.15
C THR A 114 4.45 -11.81 -5.15
N GLN A 115 3.97 -11.52 -3.94
CA GLN A 115 3.69 -12.53 -2.93
C GLN A 115 2.62 -13.54 -3.39
N ALA A 116 1.58 -13.06 -4.07
CA ALA A 116 0.53 -13.93 -4.62
C ALA A 116 1.07 -14.87 -5.70
N ALA A 117 1.96 -14.39 -6.59
CA ALA A 117 2.61 -15.21 -7.60
C ALA A 117 3.51 -16.28 -6.96
N LEU A 118 4.32 -15.91 -5.96
CA LEU A 118 5.15 -16.85 -5.19
C LEU A 118 4.30 -17.92 -4.50
N LYS A 119 3.18 -17.52 -3.88
CA LYS A 119 2.25 -18.45 -3.24
C LYS A 119 1.61 -19.42 -4.25
N LYS A 120 1.26 -18.95 -5.45
CA LYS A 120 0.75 -19.81 -6.53
C LYS A 120 1.79 -20.83 -7.01
N LEU A 121 3.05 -20.44 -7.11
CA LEU A 121 4.15 -21.37 -7.45
C LEU A 121 4.33 -22.44 -6.36
N ALA A 122 4.32 -22.04 -5.08
CA ALA A 122 4.43 -22.98 -3.96
C ALA A 122 3.26 -23.99 -3.93
N VAL A 123 2.03 -23.55 -4.21
CA VAL A 123 0.85 -24.43 -4.26
C VAL A 123 0.86 -25.35 -5.49
N SER A 124 1.51 -24.95 -6.58
CA SER A 124 1.61 -25.77 -7.80
C SER A 124 2.60 -26.93 -7.67
N GLN A 125 3.41 -26.99 -6.61
CA GLN A 125 4.26 -28.14 -6.35
C GLN A 125 3.39 -29.26 -5.76
N LYS A 126 2.71 -29.99 -6.64
CA LYS A 126 1.93 -31.17 -6.27
C LYS A 126 2.85 -32.12 -5.52
N VAL A 127 2.51 -32.42 -4.27
CA VAL A 127 3.22 -33.44 -3.50
C VAL A 127 2.84 -34.78 -4.12
N MET A 128 3.84 -35.52 -4.58
CA MET A 128 3.66 -36.84 -5.18
C MET A 128 4.02 -37.89 -4.13
N ALA A 129 3.17 -38.89 -3.99
CA ALA A 129 3.37 -40.05 -3.15
C ALA A 129 3.61 -41.28 -4.03
N ASN A 130 4.54 -42.15 -3.65
CA ASN A 130 4.70 -43.44 -4.31
C ASN A 130 3.71 -44.44 -3.68
N MET A 131 2.57 -44.69 -4.32
CA MET A 131 1.59 -45.64 -3.80
C MET A 131 1.93 -47.07 -4.24
N ILE A 132 1.71 -48.02 -3.33
CA ILE A 132 1.86 -49.46 -3.53
C ILE A 132 0.47 -50.04 -3.79
N ALA A 133 0.28 -50.69 -4.94
CA ALA A 133 -0.93 -51.45 -5.24
C ALA A 133 -0.59 -52.91 -5.59
N TYR A 134 -1.54 -53.81 -5.35
CA TYR A 134 -1.44 -55.22 -5.70
C TYR A 134 -2.42 -55.54 -6.82
N ASP A 135 -1.94 -56.20 -7.89
CA ASP A 135 -2.80 -56.73 -8.96
C ASP A 135 -3.54 -58.01 -8.52
N ASP A 136 -4.49 -58.50 -9.33
CA ASP A 136 -5.22 -59.76 -9.13
C ASP A 136 -4.27 -60.97 -8.98
N GLN A 137 -3.05 -60.87 -9.53
CA GLN A 137 -1.97 -61.85 -9.38
C GLN A 137 -1.08 -61.65 -8.13
N HIS A 138 -1.44 -60.75 -7.22
CA HIS A 138 -0.67 -60.37 -6.02
C HIS A 138 0.74 -59.82 -6.33
N GLN A 139 0.96 -59.24 -7.50
CA GLN A 139 2.21 -58.56 -7.82
C GLN A 139 2.21 -57.12 -7.31
N GLU A 140 3.32 -56.70 -6.70
CA GLU A 140 3.51 -55.35 -6.17
C GLU A 140 3.83 -54.36 -7.30
N HIS A 141 3.03 -53.32 -7.43
CA HIS A 141 3.28 -52.21 -8.36
C HIS A 141 3.37 -50.90 -7.61
N VAL A 142 4.47 -50.17 -7.84
CA VAL A 142 4.71 -48.83 -7.28
C VAL A 142 4.54 -47.79 -8.37
N PHE A 143 3.68 -46.81 -8.14
CA PHE A 143 3.50 -45.70 -9.08
C PHE A 143 3.26 -44.37 -8.35
N PRO A 144 3.73 -43.26 -8.94
CA PRO A 144 3.54 -41.94 -8.35
C PRO A 144 2.08 -41.48 -8.53
N VAL A 145 1.45 -41.10 -7.43
CA VAL A 145 0.12 -40.49 -7.38
C VAL A 145 0.18 -39.15 -6.66
N GLU A 146 -0.70 -38.23 -7.02
CA GLU A 146 -0.82 -36.95 -6.31
C GLU A 146 -1.35 -37.20 -4.89
N SER A 147 -0.79 -36.56 -3.85
CA SER A 147 -1.24 -36.72 -2.46
C SER A 147 -2.75 -36.50 -2.29
N THR A 148 -3.37 -35.67 -3.13
CA THR A 148 -4.81 -35.38 -3.13
C THR A 148 -5.69 -36.54 -3.60
N GLN A 149 -5.12 -37.55 -4.26
CA GLN A 149 -5.83 -38.74 -4.75
C GLN A 149 -5.72 -39.93 -3.79
N LEU A 150 -4.84 -39.86 -2.78
CA LEU A 150 -4.70 -40.88 -1.75
C LEU A 150 -5.96 -40.96 -0.87
N LYS A 151 -6.31 -42.17 -0.48
CA LYS A 151 -7.43 -42.47 0.42
C LYS A 151 -6.92 -43.13 1.70
N VAL A 152 -7.74 -43.06 2.74
CA VAL A 152 -7.46 -43.75 4.00
C VAL A 152 -7.44 -45.25 3.75
N GLY A 153 -6.29 -45.89 4.00
CA GLY A 153 -6.06 -47.32 3.76
C GLY A 153 -5.05 -47.61 2.64
N ASP A 154 -4.65 -46.61 1.85
CA ASP A 154 -3.63 -46.78 0.81
C ASP A 154 -2.24 -46.98 1.43
N LEU A 155 -1.43 -47.84 0.81
CA LEU A 155 -0.05 -48.09 1.21
C LEU A 155 0.87 -47.16 0.42
N VAL A 156 1.71 -46.40 1.13
CA VAL A 156 2.63 -45.43 0.53
C VAL A 156 4.06 -45.82 0.88
N LEU A 157 4.93 -45.84 -0.13
CA LEU A 157 6.37 -46.02 0.01
C LEU A 157 7.04 -44.65 0.18
N ILE A 158 7.69 -44.43 1.32
CA ILE A 158 8.48 -43.23 1.59
C ILE A 158 9.95 -43.64 1.66
N ARG A 159 10.77 -43.17 0.71
CA ARG A 159 12.21 -43.44 0.74
C ARG A 159 12.93 -42.49 1.69
N THR A 160 14.12 -42.89 2.14
CA THR A 160 14.96 -42.04 3.00
C THR A 160 15.25 -40.71 2.33
N GLY A 161 14.80 -39.61 2.93
CA GLY A 161 14.96 -38.25 2.42
C GLY A 161 13.78 -37.71 1.59
N GLU A 162 12.75 -38.51 1.32
CA GLU A 162 11.51 -38.02 0.71
C GLU A 162 10.60 -37.35 1.77
N PRO A 163 9.92 -36.24 1.42
CA PRO A 163 8.93 -35.61 2.30
C PRO A 163 7.71 -36.52 2.49
N VAL A 164 7.12 -36.49 3.68
CA VAL A 164 5.89 -37.25 3.97
C VAL A 164 4.72 -36.57 3.25
N PRO A 165 4.02 -37.28 2.34
CA PRO A 165 2.98 -36.72 1.48
C PRO A 165 1.66 -36.38 2.16
#